data_AF-A0A1Z8WT95-F1
#
_entry.id   AF-A0A1Z8WT95-F1
#
_cell.length_a   1.000
_cell.length_b   1.000
_cell.length_c   1.000
_cell.angle_alpha   90.00
_cell.angle_beta   90.00
_cell.angle_gamma   90.00
#
_symmetry.space_group_name_H-M   'P 1'
#
loop_
_entity.id
_entity.type
_entity.pdbx_description
1 polymer ?
#
loop_
_entity_poly.entity_id
_entity_poly.type
_entity_poly.pdbx_seq_one_letter_code
_entity_poly.pdbx_strand_id
1 'polypeptide(L)' 'MKVGDLVRFNRKFVSGHVQNTAMIIGFSVAPNGAAVASILMDTGRIIEAVYVASLEKLKT' A
#
# COMPACT_ATOMS: atom_id res chain seq x y z
N MET A 1 -1.63 -7.76 8.34
CA MET A 1 -2.64 -7.17 7.43
C MET A 1 -3.20 -8.28 6.54
N LYS A 2 -4.40 -8.13 5.98
CA LYS A 2 -5.02 -9.08 5.03
C LYS A 2 -5.72 -8.34 3.89
N VAL A 3 -6.08 -9.05 2.83
CA VAL A 3 -6.96 -8.51 1.77
C VAL A 3 -8.26 -7.99 2.40
N GLY A 4 -8.68 -6.80 1.97
CA GLY A 4 -9.81 -6.05 2.52
C GLY A 4 -9.46 -5.13 3.70
N ASP A 5 -8.25 -5.21 4.27
CA ASP A 5 -7.84 -4.24 5.31
C ASP A 5 -7.67 -2.85 4.67
N LEU A 6 -8.26 -1.83 5.31
CA LEU A 6 -7.94 -0.43 5.04
C LEU A 6 -6.59 -0.09 5.67
N VAL A 7 -5.73 0.51 4.87
CA VAL A 7 -4.37 0.88 5.24
C VAL A 7 -4.11 2.32 4.87
N ARG A 8 -3.24 2.97 5.63
CA ARG A 8 -2.61 4.22 5.23
C ARG A 8 -1.25 3.89 4.66
N PHE A 9 -0.95 4.41 3.48
CA PHE A 9 0.38 4.29 2.91
C PHE A 9 1.02 5.66 2.74
N ASN A 10 2.29 5.75 3.14
CA ASN A 10 3.08 6.97 3.03
C ASN A 10 3.93 6.93 1.75
N ARG A 11 3.64 7.84 0.82
CA ARG A 11 4.45 8.02 -0.39
C ARG A 11 5.32 9.26 -0.22
N LYS A 12 6.63 9.05 -0.15
CA LYS A 12 7.61 10.14 -0.17
C LYS A 12 7.77 10.65 -1.59
N PHE A 13 7.45 11.91 -1.80
CA PHE A 13 7.78 12.67 -3.00
C PHE A 13 8.93 13.64 -2.69
N VAL A 14 9.60 14.14 -3.73
CA VAL A 14 10.64 15.17 -3.59
C VAL A 14 10.07 16.45 -2.93
N SER A 15 8.77 16.71 -3.12
CA SER A 15 8.05 17.86 -2.56
C SER A 15 7.41 17.63 -1.18
N GLY A 16 7.53 16.44 -0.57
CA GLY A 16 6.95 16.15 0.75
C GLY A 16 6.42 14.72 0.91
N HIS A 17 5.79 14.45 2.05
CA HIS A 17 5.16 13.17 2.35
C HIS A 17 3.65 13.27 2.14
N VAL A 18 3.10 12.40 1.30
CA VAL A 18 1.64 12.30 1.11
C VAL A 18 1.17 10.99 1.72
N GLN A 19 0.27 11.10 2.70
CA GLN A 19 -0.42 9.97 3.29
C GLN A 19 -1.75 9.78 2.58
N ASN A 20 -1.97 8.59 2.02
CA ASN A 20 -3.24 8.23 1.41
C ASN A 20 -3.81 6.98 2.06
N THR A 21 -5.14 6.90 2.09
CA THR A 21 -5.86 5.70 2.51
C THR A 21 -6.10 4.82 1.29
N ALA A 22 -5.91 3.52 1.45
CA ALA A 22 -6.14 2.53 0.40
C ALA A 22 -6.62 1.22 1.02
N MET A 23 -7.18 0.33 0.20
CA MET A 23 -7.57 -1.01 0.60
C MET A 23 -6.60 -2.03 0.04
N ILE A 24 -6.16 -3.01 0.82
CA ILE A 24 -5.36 -4.12 0.28
C ILE A 24 -6.26 -5.03 -0.56
N ILE A 25 -5.85 -5.29 -1.80
CA ILE A 25 -6.56 -6.18 -2.73
C ILE A 25 -5.77 -7.44 -3.09
N GLY A 26 -4.48 -7.50 -2.77
CA GLY A 26 -3.66 -8.68 -3.07
C GLY A 26 -2.24 -8.57 -2.54
N PHE A 27 -1.53 -9.69 -2.64
CA PHE A 27 -0.10 -9.80 -2.32
C PHE A 27 0.61 -10.56 -3.44
N SER A 28 1.81 -10.14 -3.77
CA SER A 28 2.68 -10.75 -4.76
C SER A 28 4.13 -10.72 -4.29
N VAL A 29 5.01 -11.41 -5.03
CA VAL A 29 6.46 -11.38 -4.81
C VAL A 29 7.09 -10.81 -6.06
N ALA A 30 7.81 -9.69 -5.93
CA ALA A 30 8.54 -9.09 -7.03
C ALA A 30 9.70 -10.01 -7.49
N PRO A 31 10.22 -9.85 -8.71
CA PRO A 31 11.30 -10.70 -9.23
C PRO A 31 12.58 -10.72 -8.38
N ASN A 32 12.80 -9.68 -7.56
CA ASN A 32 13.91 -9.60 -6.62
C ASN A 32 13.62 -10.24 -5.24
N GLY A 33 12.51 -10.97 -5.10
CA GLY A 33 12.10 -11.63 -3.87
C GLY A 33 11.41 -10.72 -2.84
N ALA A 34 11.24 -9.43 -3.13
CA ALA A 34 10.54 -8.52 -2.22
C ALA A 34 9.04 -8.84 -2.20
N ALA A 35 8.46 -8.94 -1.00
CA ALA A 35 7.02 -8.99 -0.85
C ALA A 35 6.40 -7.65 -1.29
N VAL A 36 5.28 -7.70 -1.98
CA VAL A 36 4.56 -6.53 -2.50
C VAL A 36 3.08 -6.68 -2.16
N ALA A 37 2.44 -5.59 -1.74
CA ALA A 37 1.00 -5.52 -1.59
C ALA A 37 0.40 -4.69 -2.73
N SER A 38 -0.64 -5.22 -3.37
CA SER A 38 -1.47 -4.47 -4.30
C SER A 38 -2.55 -3.75 -3.50
N ILE A 39 -2.64 -2.44 -3.65
CA ILE A 39 -3.61 -1.59 -2.94
C ILE A 39 -4.51 -0.85 -3.92
N LEU A 40 -5.80 -0.75 -3.60
CA LEU A 40 -6.79 0.04 -4.31
C LEU A 40 -6.96 1.39 -3.64
N MET A 41 -6.70 2.45 -4.40
CA MET A 41 -6.89 3.84 -4.01
C MET A 41 -8.36 4.24 -4.05
N ASP A 42 -8.73 5.28 -3.31
CA ASP A 42 -10.02 5.98 -3.44
C ASP A 42 -10.33 6.47 -4.86
N THR A 43 -9.28 6.86 -5.60
CA THR A 43 -9.36 7.23 -7.03
C THR A 43 -9.69 6.07 -7.97
N GLY A 44 -9.81 4.84 -7.45
CA GLY A 44 -10.02 3.62 -8.24
C GLY A 44 -8.75 3.07 -8.91
N ARG A 45 -7.59 3.73 -8.73
CA ARG A 45 -6.30 3.25 -9.24
C ARG A 45 -5.75 2.13 -8.37
N ILE A 46 -5.16 1.13 -9.01
CA ILE A 46 -4.40 0.06 -8.33
C ILE A 46 -2.92 0.45 -8.33
N ILE A 47 -2.28 0.31 -7.18
CA ILE A 47 -0.84 0.56 -7.00
C ILE A 47 -0.20 -0.65 -6.33
N GLU A 48 0.99 -1.02 -6.77
CA GLU A 48 1.83 -2.00 -6.08
C GLU A 48 2.79 -1.30 -5.12
N ALA A 49 2.69 -1.62 -3.83
CA ALA A 49 3.52 -1.06 -2.77
C ALA A 49 4.41 -2.16 -2.18
N VAL A 50 5.74 -1.97 -2.22
CA VAL A 50 6.71 -2.91 -1.62
C VAL A 50 6.44 -3.01 -0.11
N TYR A 51 6.23 -4.23 0.37
CA TYR A 51 5.53 -4.61 1.60
C TYR A 51 6.22 -4.22 2.92
N VAL A 52 7.37 -3.55 2.92
CA VAL A 52 8.28 -3.63 4.09
C VAL A 52 8.32 -2.37 4.98
N ALA A 53 7.83 -1.20 4.57
CA ALA A 53 7.98 0.00 5.42
C ALA A 53 6.86 1.06 5.39
N SER A 54 5.94 1.02 4.42
CA SER A 54 5.07 2.18 4.17
C SER A 54 3.61 2.00 4.55
N LEU A 55 3.17 0.79 4.94
CA LEU A 55 1.76 0.47 5.18
C LEU A 55 1.46 0.40 6.67
N GLU A 56 0.55 1.25 7.14
CA GLU A 56 0.00 1.24 8.49
C GLU A 56 -1.46 0.77 8.44
N LYS A 57 -1.82 -0.23 9.25
CA LYS A 57 -3.22 -0.68 9.35
C LYS A 57 -4.02 0.37 10.12
N LEU A 58 -5.10 0.87 9.51
CA LEU A 58 -6.03 1.73 10.21
C LEU A 58 -6.87 0.90 11.19
N LYS A 59 -7.01 1.38 12.42
CA LYS A 59 -7.94 0.74 13.38
C LYS A 59 -9.36 0.86 12.80
N THR A 60 -10.08 -0.25 12.80
CA THR A 60 -11.52 -0.31 12.51
C THR A 60 -12.30 0.40 13.59
#